data_AF-A0A938XUS0-F1
#
_entry.id   AF-A0A938XUS0-F1
#
_cell.length_a   1.000
_cell.length_b   1.000
_cell.length_c   1.000
_cell.angle_alpha   90.00
_cell.angle_beta   90.00
_cell.angle_gamma   90.00
#
_symmetry.space_group_name_H-M   'P 1'
#
loop_
_entity.id
_entity.type
_entity.pdbx_description
1 polymer ?
#
loop_
_entity_poly.entity_id
_entity_poly.type
_entity_poly.pdbx_seq_one_letter_code
_entity_poly.pdbx_strand_id
1 'polypeptide(L)'
;MDQAQIQSLIDGDRVFNGIIVTDERDYHIKLKLNYNTDYLEKEKELYNIFLENRVKWRSINNPYIRKFFNVVISSYEDGVEELTEFEELNFNLEELESSMYTKYIPVWNIKEIYQDGEGFPMPAIDKIHYDHEVVLENLGFEHGYLVIPDEDNELISVKKIKDQTGDKLVITSDNEQSVEWKILQVIQKAEPWNEDFEFEVLTNQKKDEFMNKLMQKNYKSIKTFAEINRLAKSFQISDRIKLEEIEILAETPEHDYSYDFNYFIEDEIRLNSLKETMLLKFVGSQLDYLKYDLLSFVVSEIQMYFPEYLCKGVFKE
;
A
#
# COMPACT_ATOMS: atom_id res chain seq x y z
N MET A 1 14.03 11.84 -3.48
CA MET A 1 14.98 10.82 -2.99
C MET A 1 14.61 9.44 -3.51
N ASP A 2 15.64 8.65 -3.84
CA ASP A 2 15.51 7.23 -4.13
C ASP A 2 15.58 6.38 -2.84
N GLN A 3 15.38 5.07 -2.94
CA GLN A 3 15.32 4.19 -1.75
C GLN A 3 16.64 4.11 -0.99
N ALA A 4 17.79 4.13 -1.68
CA ALA A 4 19.09 4.02 -1.03
C ALA A 4 19.36 5.26 -0.14
N GLN A 5 18.98 6.44 -0.64
CA GLN A 5 19.04 7.67 0.15
C GLN A 5 18.13 7.61 1.37
N ILE A 6 16.90 7.09 1.21
CA ILE A 6 15.96 6.92 2.32
C ILE A 6 16.53 5.97 3.38
N GLN A 7 17.07 4.82 2.98
CA GLN A 7 17.65 3.85 3.90
C GLN A 7 18.85 4.44 4.65
N SER A 8 19.72 5.18 3.96
CA SER A 8 20.83 5.89 4.60
C SER A 8 20.38 6.94 5.61
N LEU A 9 19.20 7.55 5.43
CA LEU A 9 18.62 8.48 6.42
C LEU A 9 18.02 7.74 7.61
N ILE A 10 17.38 6.59 7.37
CA ILE A 10 16.81 5.74 8.42
C ILE A 10 17.91 5.17 9.33
N ASP A 11 18.99 4.67 8.73
CA ASP A 11 20.11 4.06 9.46
C ASP A 11 21.06 5.10 10.06
N GLY A 12 20.99 6.34 9.58
CA GLY A 12 21.82 7.45 10.03
C GLY A 12 21.26 8.15 11.26
N ASP A 13 22.14 8.80 12.04
CA ASP A 13 21.75 9.65 13.17
C ASP A 13 22.00 11.13 12.89
N ARG A 14 21.67 11.58 11.67
CA ARG A 14 21.94 12.96 11.25
C ARG A 14 21.12 13.96 12.07
N VAL A 15 21.80 15.05 12.43
CA VAL A 15 21.24 16.16 13.19
C VAL A 15 21.31 17.42 12.36
N PHE A 16 20.18 18.10 12.25
CA PHE A 16 20.03 19.35 11.51
C PHE A 16 19.87 20.53 12.47
N ASN A 17 20.20 21.72 12.01
CA ASN A 17 19.99 22.94 12.78
C ASN A 17 18.61 23.52 12.49
N GLY A 18 17.92 23.99 13.53
CA GLY A 18 16.67 24.71 13.42
C GLY A 18 16.63 25.91 14.36
N ILE A 19 15.65 26.77 14.13
CA ILE A 19 15.33 27.95 14.91
C ILE A 19 13.82 27.98 15.13
N ILE A 20 13.39 28.11 16.38
CA ILE A 20 12.01 28.44 16.72
C ILE A 20 11.94 29.96 16.85
N VAL A 21 11.07 30.58 16.06
CA VAL A 21 10.83 32.03 16.06
C VAL A 21 9.63 32.32 16.94
N THR A 22 9.81 33.26 17.88
CA THR A 22 8.75 33.75 18.79
C THR A 22 8.77 35.27 18.84
N ASP A 23 7.70 35.87 19.37
CA ASP A 23 7.56 37.32 19.53
C ASP A 23 8.69 37.97 20.36
N GLU A 24 9.29 37.20 21.29
CA GLU A 24 10.30 37.72 22.22
C GLU A 24 11.73 37.48 21.74
N ARG A 25 12.03 36.25 21.32
CA ARG A 25 13.36 35.85 20.83
C ARG A 25 13.34 34.58 19.99
N ASP A 26 14.43 34.38 19.27
CA ASP A 26 14.71 33.14 18.55
C ASP A 26 15.39 32.12 19.49
N TYR A 27 15.02 30.86 19.35
CA TYR A 27 15.61 29.75 20.09
C TYR A 27 16.30 28.78 19.14
N HIS A 28 17.58 28.49 19.36
CA HIS A 28 18.26 27.48 18.57
C HIS A 28 17.89 26.08 19.03
N ILE A 29 17.65 25.21 18.05
CA ILE A 29 17.31 23.82 18.28
C ILE A 29 18.09 22.91 17.34
N LYS A 30 18.12 21.62 17.69
CA LYS A 30 18.64 20.55 16.85
C LYS A 30 17.50 19.61 16.50
N LEU A 31 17.40 19.26 15.23
CA LEU A 31 16.34 18.45 14.67
C LEU A 31 16.88 17.10 14.18
N LYS A 32 16.06 16.07 14.27
CA LYS A 32 16.26 14.77 13.62
C LYS A 32 15.06 14.43 12.75
N LEU A 33 15.31 13.67 11.69
CA LEU A 33 14.27 13.13 10.84
C LEU A 33 13.96 11.71 11.29
N ASN A 34 12.79 11.49 11.86
CA ASN A 34 12.34 10.15 12.23
C ASN A 34 11.46 9.60 11.12
N TYR A 35 11.76 8.39 10.66
CA TYR A 35 10.95 7.74 9.62
C TYR A 35 9.50 7.57 10.09
N ASN A 36 8.54 8.08 9.30
CA ASN A 36 7.12 7.95 9.63
C ASN A 36 6.60 6.65 9.00
N THR A 37 6.02 5.80 9.84
CA THR A 37 5.45 4.51 9.45
C THR A 37 3.93 4.47 9.53
N ASP A 38 3.26 5.58 9.90
CA ASP A 38 1.81 5.63 10.15
C ASP A 38 1.03 5.19 8.91
N TYR A 39 1.43 5.65 7.72
CA TYR A 39 0.81 5.22 6.47
C TYR A 39 1.10 3.77 6.10
N LEU A 40 2.24 3.21 6.54
CA LEU A 40 2.58 1.80 6.33
C LEU A 40 1.71 0.91 7.23
N GLU A 41 1.40 1.36 8.44
CA GLU A 41 0.43 0.69 9.31
C GLU A 41 -0.99 0.77 8.73
N LYS A 42 -1.37 1.88 8.07
CA LYS A 42 -2.64 1.95 7.31
C LYS A 42 -2.70 0.97 6.13
N GLU A 43 -1.60 0.75 5.42
CA GLU A 43 -1.53 -0.29 4.38
C GLU A 43 -1.70 -1.70 4.98
N LYS A 44 -1.11 -1.96 6.16
CA LYS A 44 -1.27 -3.21 6.90
C LYS A 44 -2.69 -3.42 7.44
N GLU A 45 -3.33 -2.39 7.99
CA GLU A 45 -4.74 -2.43 8.39
C GLU A 45 -5.62 -2.82 7.19
N LEU A 46 -5.36 -2.22 6.02
CA LEU A 46 -6.07 -2.56 4.79
C LEU A 46 -5.84 -4.02 4.38
N TYR A 47 -4.63 -4.56 4.53
CA TYR A 47 -4.36 -5.98 4.29
C TYR A 47 -5.22 -6.89 5.17
N ASN A 48 -5.32 -6.60 6.46
CA ASN A 48 -6.16 -7.36 7.37
C ASN A 48 -7.64 -7.32 6.95
N ILE A 49 -8.14 -6.14 6.54
CA ILE A 49 -9.51 -6.02 6.01
C ILE A 49 -9.72 -6.91 4.78
N PHE A 50 -8.76 -6.97 3.85
CA PHE A 50 -8.83 -7.87 2.70
C PHE A 50 -8.92 -9.34 3.12
N LEU A 51 -8.14 -9.77 4.11
CA LEU A 51 -8.16 -11.14 4.65
C LEU A 51 -9.53 -11.50 5.23
N GLU A 52 -10.09 -10.65 6.10
CA GLU A 52 -11.39 -10.84 6.74
C GLU A 52 -12.52 -10.91 5.71
N ASN A 53 -12.44 -10.11 4.64
CA ASN A 53 -13.38 -10.16 3.52
C ASN A 53 -13.15 -11.36 2.58
N ARG A 54 -12.14 -12.20 2.85
CA ARG A 54 -11.73 -13.33 2.02
C ARG A 54 -11.37 -12.91 0.58
N VAL A 55 -10.91 -11.67 0.43
CA VAL A 55 -10.44 -11.12 -0.84
C VAL A 55 -8.93 -11.29 -0.91
N LYS A 56 -8.45 -11.90 -2.00
CA LYS A 56 -7.01 -12.09 -2.19
C LYS A 56 -6.29 -10.73 -2.26
N TRP A 57 -5.30 -10.54 -1.38
CA TRP A 57 -4.44 -9.36 -1.38
C TRP A 57 -3.66 -9.19 -2.68
N ARG A 58 -3.41 -7.92 -3.02
CA ARG A 58 -2.48 -7.46 -4.04
C ARG A 58 -1.61 -6.38 -3.40
N SER A 59 -0.32 -6.41 -3.66
CA SER A 59 0.60 -5.33 -3.27
C SER A 59 0.07 -4.03 -3.86
N ILE A 60 0.10 -2.92 -3.11
CA ILE A 60 -0.43 -1.63 -3.57
C ILE A 60 0.73 -0.82 -4.15
N ASN A 61 0.57 -0.27 -5.35
CA ASN A 61 1.62 0.55 -5.97
C ASN A 61 1.57 1.97 -5.41
N ASN A 62 2.00 2.13 -4.17
CA ASN A 62 2.00 3.42 -3.48
C ASN A 62 3.35 3.66 -2.78
N PRO A 63 4.41 4.03 -3.51
CA PRO A 63 5.73 4.25 -2.91
C PRO A 63 5.88 5.55 -2.13
N TYR A 64 5.02 6.55 -2.36
CA TYR A 64 5.17 7.85 -1.69
C TYR A 64 4.97 7.78 -0.18
N ILE A 65 4.10 6.87 0.31
CA ILE A 65 3.90 6.65 1.75
C ILE A 65 5.18 6.22 2.47
N ARG A 66 6.18 5.73 1.72
CA ARG A 66 7.48 5.28 2.25
C ARG A 66 8.53 6.39 2.27
N LYS A 67 8.15 7.63 1.91
CA LYS A 67 9.05 8.79 1.85
C LYS A 67 8.73 9.86 2.88
N PHE A 68 7.88 9.55 3.88
CA PHE A 68 7.49 10.48 4.95
C PHE A 68 8.42 10.40 6.16
N PHE A 69 8.76 11.56 6.70
CA PHE A 69 9.57 11.70 7.91
C PHE A 69 8.93 12.73 8.83
N ASN A 70 8.91 12.43 10.12
CA ASN A 70 8.58 13.38 11.18
C ASN A 70 9.83 14.23 11.48
N VAL A 71 9.66 15.55 11.55
CA VAL A 71 10.69 16.46 12.03
C VAL A 71 10.58 16.54 13.54
N VAL A 72 11.60 16.08 14.26
CA VAL A 72 11.56 15.94 15.72
C VAL A 72 12.68 16.73 16.36
N ILE A 73 12.36 17.48 17.42
CA ILE A 73 13.36 18.21 18.20
C ILE A 73 14.14 17.22 19.06
N SER A 74 15.46 17.21 18.88
CA SER A 74 16.39 16.30 19.57
C SER A 74 17.17 16.99 20.68
N SER A 75 17.40 18.30 20.57
CA SER A 75 17.87 19.15 21.67
C SER A 75 17.46 20.60 21.39
N TYR A 76 17.40 21.39 22.45
CA TYR A 76 16.93 22.78 22.41
C TYR A 76 17.63 23.60 23.49
N GLU A 77 17.64 24.92 23.29
CA GLU A 77 18.12 25.88 24.29
C GLU A 77 17.18 25.99 25.50
N ASP A 78 17.72 26.44 26.63
CA ASP A 78 16.95 26.71 27.84
C ASP A 78 15.81 27.71 27.56
N GLY A 79 14.62 27.39 28.07
CA GLY A 79 13.39 28.18 27.90
C GLY A 79 12.47 27.70 26.79
N VAL A 80 12.90 26.78 25.91
CA VAL A 80 12.00 26.19 24.89
C VAL A 80 10.86 25.38 25.52
N GLU A 81 11.09 24.72 26.66
CA GLU A 81 10.06 23.95 27.37
C GLU A 81 8.90 24.80 27.90
N GLU A 82 9.13 26.10 28.13
CA GLU A 82 8.12 27.04 28.64
C GLU A 82 7.27 27.65 27.52
N LEU A 83 7.64 27.41 26.25
CA LEU A 83 6.91 27.90 25.10
C LEU A 83 5.57 27.18 24.97
N THR A 84 4.48 27.93 25.04
CA THR A 84 3.13 27.43 24.75
C THR A 84 2.74 27.62 23.29
N GLU A 85 3.29 28.64 22.63
CA GLU A 85 3.04 29.02 21.25
C GLU A 85 4.33 29.55 20.61
N PHE A 86 4.47 29.40 19.30
CA PHE A 86 5.57 29.97 18.50
C PHE A 86 5.04 30.35 17.12
N GLU A 87 5.67 31.33 16.47
CA GLU A 87 5.23 31.84 15.16
C GLU A 87 5.64 30.90 14.03
N GLU A 88 6.91 30.48 14.02
CA GLU A 88 7.48 29.68 12.94
C GLU A 88 8.58 28.74 13.42
N LEU A 89 8.69 27.58 12.76
CA LEU A 89 9.80 26.64 12.90
C LEU A 89 10.60 26.65 11.60
N ASN A 90 11.79 27.23 11.64
CA ASN A 90 12.69 27.34 10.50
C ASN A 90 13.83 26.33 10.64
N PHE A 91 14.11 25.57 9.58
CA PHE A 91 15.21 24.61 9.58
C PHE A 91 15.78 24.42 8.18
N ASN A 92 16.99 23.85 8.14
CA ASN A 92 17.71 23.57 6.90
C ASN A 92 18.16 22.10 6.90
N LEU A 93 17.68 21.33 5.93
CA LEU A 93 18.03 19.92 5.71
C LEU A 93 19.27 19.73 4.82
N GLU A 94 20.04 20.78 4.63
CA GLU A 94 21.31 20.82 3.90
C GLU A 94 21.12 20.34 2.45
N GLU A 95 21.81 19.27 2.03
CA GLU A 95 21.66 18.71 0.69
C GLU A 95 20.27 18.11 0.41
N LEU A 96 19.49 17.82 1.45
CA LEU A 96 18.16 17.24 1.33
C LEU A 96 17.07 18.29 1.07
N GLU A 97 17.39 19.59 1.13
CA GLU A 97 16.45 20.68 0.82
C GLU A 97 15.76 20.49 -0.54
N SER A 98 16.51 20.04 -1.54
CA SER A 98 15.99 19.76 -2.88
C SER A 98 14.95 18.63 -2.94
N SER A 99 14.86 17.81 -1.88
CA SER A 99 13.93 16.70 -1.74
C SER A 99 12.89 16.94 -0.64
N MET A 100 12.88 18.12 -0.03
CA MET A 100 11.94 18.48 1.02
C MET A 100 10.64 18.99 0.41
N TYR A 101 9.55 18.31 0.75
CA TYR A 101 8.20 18.69 0.37
C TYR A 101 7.34 18.74 1.63
N THR A 102 6.71 19.88 1.90
CA THR A 102 5.83 20.07 3.06
C THR A 102 4.41 20.33 2.61
N LYS A 103 3.42 20.06 3.46
CA LYS A 103 1.98 20.25 3.17
C LYS A 103 1.43 19.34 2.07
N TYR A 104 2.06 18.19 1.83
CA TYR A 104 1.52 17.13 0.98
C TYR A 104 0.90 16.03 1.84
N ILE A 105 -0.20 15.47 1.34
CA ILE A 105 -0.84 14.27 1.88
C ILE A 105 -0.88 13.21 0.79
N PRO A 106 -0.67 11.93 1.11
CA PRO A 106 -0.86 10.86 0.14
C PRO A 106 -2.35 10.76 -0.20
N VAL A 107 -2.64 10.54 -1.47
CA VAL A 107 -3.99 10.31 -1.98
C VAL A 107 -4.15 8.87 -2.44
N TRP A 108 -5.36 8.35 -2.33
CA TRP A 108 -5.75 7.01 -2.73
C TRP A 108 -7.24 6.99 -3.11
N ASN A 109 -7.65 5.97 -3.85
CA ASN A 109 -9.02 5.83 -4.37
C ASN A 109 -9.94 5.04 -3.42
N ILE A 110 -9.72 5.14 -2.10
CA ILE A 110 -10.47 4.42 -1.08
C ILE A 110 -11.22 5.41 -0.21
N LYS A 111 -12.50 5.16 0.01
CA LYS A 111 -13.38 5.96 0.87
C LYS A 111 -14.06 5.08 1.91
N GLU A 112 -14.09 5.54 3.15
CA GLU A 112 -14.91 4.94 4.21
C GLU A 112 -16.35 5.44 4.08
N ILE A 113 -17.31 4.51 4.11
CA ILE A 113 -18.74 4.78 4.09
C ILE A 113 -19.44 3.94 5.17
N TYR A 114 -20.60 4.43 5.61
CA TYR A 114 -21.47 3.76 6.56
C TYR A 114 -22.80 3.51 5.86
N GLN A 115 -23.32 2.29 5.92
CA GLN A 115 -24.55 1.90 5.22
C GLN A 115 -25.42 0.98 6.08
N ASP A 116 -26.67 1.35 6.26
CA ASP A 116 -27.67 0.48 6.87
C ASP A 116 -28.00 -0.71 5.95
N GLY A 117 -28.27 -1.86 6.56
CA GLY A 117 -28.89 -2.98 5.86
C GLY A 117 -30.32 -2.64 5.41
N GLU A 118 -30.69 -3.08 4.20
CA GLU A 118 -32.05 -3.02 3.70
C GLU A 118 -32.90 -4.07 4.40
N GLY A 119 -33.82 -3.59 5.25
CA GLY A 119 -34.76 -4.46 5.96
C GLY A 119 -34.12 -5.27 7.08
N PHE A 120 -34.71 -6.41 7.37
CA PHE A 120 -34.25 -7.31 8.44
C PHE A 120 -33.29 -8.36 7.88
N PRO A 121 -32.22 -8.71 8.61
CA PRO A 121 -31.34 -9.80 8.22
C PRO A 121 -32.11 -11.11 8.04
N MET A 122 -31.78 -11.86 6.99
CA MET A 122 -32.43 -13.13 6.69
C MET A 122 -31.53 -14.31 7.05
N PRO A 123 -32.05 -15.44 7.57
CA PRO A 123 -31.22 -16.62 7.82
C PRO A 123 -30.50 -17.07 6.55
N ALA A 124 -29.17 -17.22 6.64
CA ALA A 124 -28.32 -17.71 5.57
C ALA A 124 -28.60 -19.20 5.27
N ILE A 125 -27.99 -19.73 4.21
CA ILE A 125 -28.20 -21.12 3.76
C ILE A 125 -27.89 -22.15 4.86
N ASP A 126 -26.88 -21.90 5.69
CA ASP A 126 -26.50 -22.77 6.80
C ASP A 126 -27.47 -22.70 7.99
N LYS A 127 -28.36 -21.71 8.02
CA LYS A 127 -29.32 -21.42 9.11
C LYS A 127 -28.67 -21.14 10.46
N ILE A 128 -27.39 -20.80 10.46
CA ILE A 128 -26.63 -20.40 11.66
C ILE A 128 -26.35 -18.90 11.58
N HIS A 129 -25.99 -18.41 10.39
CA HIS A 129 -25.66 -17.02 10.14
C HIS A 129 -26.84 -16.28 9.49
N TYR A 130 -26.68 -14.97 9.34
CA TYR A 130 -27.66 -14.06 8.78
C TYR A 130 -27.07 -13.27 7.61
N ASP A 131 -27.83 -13.17 6.53
CA ASP A 131 -27.53 -12.37 5.35
C ASP A 131 -28.15 -10.97 5.52
N HIS A 132 -27.31 -9.94 5.44
CA HIS A 132 -27.64 -8.53 5.43
C HIS A 132 -27.45 -7.99 4.02
N GLU A 133 -28.46 -7.30 3.48
CA GLU A 133 -28.38 -6.73 2.13
C GLU A 133 -28.09 -5.23 2.22
N VAL A 134 -27.06 -4.72 1.53
CA VAL A 134 -26.76 -3.30 1.40
C VAL A 134 -26.91 -2.89 -0.06
N VAL A 135 -27.80 -1.93 -0.35
CA VAL A 135 -28.10 -1.48 -1.72
C VAL A 135 -26.94 -0.65 -2.29
N LEU A 136 -26.55 -0.94 -3.54
CA LEU A 136 -25.43 -0.28 -4.21
C LEU A 136 -25.85 0.73 -5.29
N GLU A 137 -27.14 0.97 -5.50
CA GLU A 137 -27.66 1.83 -6.57
C GLU A 137 -27.04 3.24 -6.60
N ASN A 138 -26.86 3.84 -5.41
CA ASN A 138 -26.24 5.16 -5.27
C ASN A 138 -24.71 5.11 -5.04
N LEU A 139 -24.16 3.91 -4.84
CA LEU A 139 -22.75 3.71 -4.56
C LEU A 139 -21.95 3.28 -5.80
N GLY A 140 -22.60 2.66 -6.79
CA GLY A 140 -21.98 2.23 -8.04
C GLY A 140 -21.47 0.78 -7.98
N PHE A 141 -22.07 -0.09 -8.79
CA PHE A 141 -21.72 -1.52 -8.81
C PHE A 141 -20.32 -1.80 -9.37
N GLU A 142 -19.75 -0.87 -10.14
CA GLU A 142 -18.40 -0.97 -10.69
C GLU A 142 -17.32 -0.88 -9.61
N HIS A 143 -17.61 -0.27 -8.46
CA HIS A 143 -16.65 -0.12 -7.36
C HIS A 143 -16.39 -1.43 -6.60
N GLY A 144 -15.26 -1.46 -5.88
CA GLY A 144 -14.93 -2.52 -4.92
C GLY A 144 -15.49 -2.17 -3.54
N TYR A 145 -15.84 -3.19 -2.75
CA TYR A 145 -16.40 -3.01 -1.41
C TYR A 145 -15.76 -4.03 -0.46
N LEU A 146 -15.36 -3.58 0.72
CA LEU A 146 -14.84 -4.40 1.80
C LEU A 146 -15.51 -3.96 3.10
N VAL A 147 -16.05 -4.89 3.86
CA VAL A 147 -16.62 -4.61 5.19
C VAL A 147 -15.47 -4.49 6.19
N ILE A 148 -15.45 -3.40 6.96
CA ILE A 148 -14.47 -3.25 8.04
C ILE A 148 -14.91 -4.17 9.18
N PRO A 149 -14.04 -5.06 9.69
CA PRO A 149 -14.34 -5.92 10.82
C PRO A 149 -14.78 -5.12 12.04
N ASP A 150 -15.71 -5.68 12.79
CA ASP A 150 -16.24 -5.12 14.02
C ASP A 150 -16.16 -6.21 15.11
N GLU A 151 -15.79 -5.82 16.34
CA GLU A 151 -15.64 -6.76 17.45
C GLU A 151 -16.97 -7.44 17.81
N ASP A 152 -18.09 -6.77 17.53
CA ASP A 152 -19.44 -7.25 17.84
C ASP A 152 -20.09 -8.06 16.68
N ASN A 153 -19.41 -8.17 15.52
CA ASN A 153 -19.95 -8.80 14.31
C ASN A 153 -18.92 -9.69 13.60
N GLU A 154 -19.02 -11.01 13.74
CA GLU A 154 -18.15 -11.94 13.01
C GLU A 154 -18.51 -11.98 11.52
N LEU A 155 -17.57 -11.56 10.67
CA LEU A 155 -17.75 -11.52 9.22
C LEU A 155 -17.52 -12.90 8.59
N ILE A 156 -18.57 -13.49 8.01
CA ILE A 156 -18.49 -14.81 7.37
C ILE A 156 -18.20 -14.69 5.88
N SER A 157 -18.92 -13.82 5.16
CA SER A 157 -18.64 -13.59 3.74
C SER A 157 -19.24 -12.30 3.23
N VAL A 158 -18.62 -11.74 2.18
CA VAL A 158 -19.15 -10.57 1.47
C VAL A 158 -19.28 -10.91 -0.01
N LYS A 159 -20.47 -10.69 -0.57
CA LYS A 159 -20.78 -11.02 -1.97
C LYS A 159 -21.45 -9.84 -2.65
N LYS A 160 -20.90 -9.41 -3.79
CA LYS A 160 -21.54 -8.43 -4.65
C LYS A 160 -22.45 -9.14 -5.65
N ILE A 161 -23.75 -8.85 -5.61
CA ILE A 161 -24.79 -9.51 -6.42
C ILE A 161 -25.49 -8.48 -7.31
N LYS A 162 -25.73 -8.87 -8.56
CA LYS A 162 -26.55 -8.12 -9.51
C LYS A 162 -27.62 -9.06 -10.05
N ASP A 163 -28.87 -8.81 -9.69
CA ASP A 163 -30.01 -9.60 -10.14
C ASP A 163 -31.24 -8.72 -10.42
N GLN A 164 -32.43 -9.30 -10.51
CA GLN A 164 -33.66 -8.57 -10.81
C GLN A 164 -34.11 -7.63 -9.67
N THR A 165 -33.58 -7.82 -8.46
CA THR A 165 -33.87 -7.01 -7.27
C THR A 165 -32.97 -5.80 -7.14
N GLY A 166 -31.88 -5.75 -7.89
CA GLY A 166 -30.97 -4.60 -7.93
C GLY A 166 -29.50 -5.00 -7.80
N ASP A 167 -28.67 -3.97 -7.72
CA ASP A 167 -27.24 -4.07 -7.44
C ASP A 167 -27.06 -3.99 -5.92
N LYS A 168 -26.55 -5.05 -5.29
CA LYS A 168 -26.44 -5.14 -3.83
C LYS A 168 -25.18 -5.84 -3.34
N LEU A 169 -24.79 -5.54 -2.11
CA LEU A 169 -23.81 -6.28 -1.33
C LEU A 169 -24.58 -7.16 -0.34
N VAL A 170 -24.30 -8.46 -0.34
CA VAL A 170 -24.80 -9.39 0.68
C VAL A 170 -23.66 -9.69 1.64
N ILE A 171 -23.85 -9.28 2.90
CA ILE A 171 -22.92 -9.46 4.00
C ILE A 171 -23.48 -10.56 4.90
N THR A 172 -22.79 -11.68 4.99
CA THR A 172 -23.16 -12.78 5.90
C THR A 172 -22.38 -12.61 7.21
N SER A 173 -23.08 -12.52 8.34
CA SER A 173 -22.49 -12.44 9.69
C SER A 173 -23.27 -13.26 10.71
N ASP A 174 -22.74 -13.36 11.93
CA ASP A 174 -23.43 -13.95 13.08
C ASP A 174 -24.50 -13.04 13.71
N ASN A 175 -24.57 -11.77 13.30
CA ASN A 175 -25.53 -10.82 13.86
C ASN A 175 -26.92 -10.93 13.22
N GLU A 176 -27.94 -11.14 14.05
CA GLU A 176 -29.35 -11.26 13.66
C GLU A 176 -30.11 -9.93 13.58
N GLN A 177 -29.50 -8.84 14.07
CA GLN A 177 -30.10 -7.51 14.13
C GLN A 177 -29.71 -6.66 12.92
N SER A 178 -30.59 -5.76 12.51
CA SER A 178 -30.23 -4.74 11.51
C SER A 178 -29.21 -3.78 12.13
N VAL A 179 -28.03 -3.68 11.51
CA VAL A 179 -26.91 -2.84 11.94
C VAL A 179 -26.40 -1.96 10.81
N GLU A 180 -25.75 -0.87 11.18
CA GLU A 180 -25.02 -0.01 10.24
C GLU A 180 -23.66 -0.65 9.95
N TRP A 181 -23.38 -0.89 8.66
CA TRP A 181 -22.13 -1.51 8.21
C TRP A 181 -21.10 -0.45 7.87
N LYS A 182 -19.92 -0.57 8.48
CA LYS A 182 -18.74 0.19 8.13
C LYS A 182 -18.04 -0.46 6.93
N ILE A 183 -17.92 0.26 5.81
CA ILE A 183 -17.46 -0.30 4.53
C ILE A 183 -16.38 0.59 3.91
N LEU A 184 -15.30 -0.02 3.42
CA LEU A 184 -14.37 0.61 2.49
C LEU A 184 -14.86 0.44 1.05
N GLN A 185 -15.12 1.56 0.40
CA GLN A 185 -15.41 1.64 -1.02
C GLN A 185 -14.13 1.95 -1.80
N VAL A 186 -13.72 1.02 -2.66
CA VAL A 186 -12.59 1.17 -3.58
C VAL A 186 -13.11 1.69 -4.92
N ILE A 187 -12.95 2.99 -5.14
CA ILE A 187 -13.47 3.71 -6.31
C ILE A 187 -12.72 3.25 -7.56
N GLN A 188 -13.43 2.60 -8.48
CA GLN A 188 -12.88 2.22 -9.78
C GLN A 188 -12.95 3.40 -10.75
N LYS A 189 -11.91 3.58 -11.56
CA LYS A 189 -11.79 4.71 -12.50
C LYS A 189 -12.01 6.06 -11.81
N ALA A 190 -11.37 6.25 -10.65
CA ALA A 190 -11.29 7.57 -10.05
C ALA A 190 -10.65 8.51 -11.08
N GLU A 191 -11.46 9.38 -11.68
CA GLU A 191 -10.94 10.49 -12.47
C GLU A 191 -10.46 11.54 -11.47
N PRO A 192 -9.18 11.95 -11.51
CA PRO A 192 -8.74 13.15 -10.82
C PRO A 192 -9.67 14.29 -11.19
N TRP A 193 -10.30 14.92 -10.21
CA TRP A 193 -11.22 16.02 -10.46
C TRP A 193 -10.45 17.24 -10.97
N ASN A 194 -10.14 17.32 -12.28
CA ASN A 194 -9.42 18.46 -12.87
C ASN A 194 -8.16 18.88 -12.08
N GLU A 195 -7.49 17.94 -11.42
CA GLU A 195 -6.33 18.22 -10.57
C GLU A 195 -5.06 17.81 -11.32
N ASP A 196 -4.20 18.80 -11.57
CA ASP A 196 -2.82 18.58 -11.96
C ASP A 196 -2.04 18.18 -10.69
N PHE A 197 -1.80 16.89 -10.49
CA PHE A 197 -0.94 16.43 -9.41
C PHE A 197 0.52 16.76 -9.74
N GLU A 198 1.22 17.39 -8.80
CA GLU A 198 2.66 17.67 -8.94
C GLU A 198 3.50 16.38 -9.02
N PHE A 199 3.04 15.34 -8.32
CA PHE A 199 3.62 14.00 -8.37
C PHE A 199 2.75 13.05 -9.17
N GLU A 200 3.39 12.16 -9.93
CA GLU A 200 2.68 11.14 -10.72
C GLU A 200 1.85 10.24 -9.80
N VAL A 201 0.55 10.12 -10.09
CA VAL A 201 -0.31 9.12 -9.44
C VAL A 201 -0.01 7.75 -10.03
N LEU A 202 0.44 6.84 -9.16
CA LEU A 202 0.77 5.48 -9.54
C LEU A 202 -0.46 4.56 -9.46
N THR A 203 -0.42 3.48 -10.23
CA THR A 203 -1.57 2.59 -10.40
C THR A 203 -1.19 1.11 -10.28
N ASN A 204 -2.12 0.34 -9.71
CA ASN A 204 -2.12 -1.12 -9.70
C ASN A 204 -2.70 -1.74 -10.97
N GLN A 205 -3.12 -0.91 -11.94
CA GLN A 205 -3.83 -1.38 -13.12
C GLN A 205 -2.97 -2.31 -13.97
N LYS A 206 -3.58 -3.41 -14.40
CA LYS A 206 -3.02 -4.35 -15.38
C LYS A 206 -3.43 -3.96 -16.79
N LYS A 207 -2.58 -4.26 -17.76
CA LYS A 207 -2.88 -4.13 -19.20
C LYS A 207 -4.12 -4.96 -19.53
N ASP A 208 -5.01 -4.38 -20.34
CA ASP A 208 -6.31 -4.97 -20.69
C ASP A 208 -6.20 -6.10 -21.72
N GLU A 209 -5.45 -7.15 -21.36
CA GLU A 209 -5.20 -8.30 -22.22
C GLU A 209 -6.14 -9.46 -21.88
N PHE A 210 -6.63 -10.16 -22.90
CA PHE A 210 -7.56 -11.29 -22.77
C PHE A 210 -7.10 -12.34 -21.74
N MET A 211 -5.79 -12.62 -21.71
CA MET A 211 -5.20 -13.58 -20.76
C MET A 211 -5.27 -13.11 -19.30
N ASN A 212 -5.21 -11.80 -19.04
CA ASN A 212 -5.36 -11.26 -17.69
C ASN A 212 -6.81 -11.41 -17.19
N LYS A 213 -7.80 -11.23 -18.09
CA LYS A 213 -9.24 -11.46 -17.78
C LYS A 213 -9.57 -12.93 -17.52
N LEU A 214 -8.98 -13.85 -18.29
CA LEU A 214 -9.21 -15.29 -18.17
C LEU A 214 -8.72 -15.83 -16.82
N MET A 215 -7.53 -15.39 -16.37
CA MET A 215 -6.88 -15.91 -15.16
C MET A 215 -7.37 -15.25 -13.86
N GLN A 216 -8.02 -14.08 -13.92
CA GLN A 216 -8.73 -13.52 -12.76
C GLN A 216 -9.88 -14.44 -12.29
N LYS A 217 -10.47 -15.24 -13.18
CA LYS A 217 -11.64 -16.08 -12.89
C LYS A 217 -11.30 -17.52 -12.48
N ASN A 218 -10.14 -18.06 -12.88
CA ASN A 218 -9.80 -19.50 -12.74
C ASN A 218 -8.30 -19.72 -12.47
N TYR A 219 -7.75 -19.18 -11.37
CA TYR A 219 -6.31 -19.33 -11.10
C TYR A 219 -5.96 -20.71 -10.52
N LYS A 220 -5.58 -21.67 -11.36
CA LYS A 220 -4.61 -22.71 -10.98
C LYS A 220 -3.21 -22.19 -11.33
N SER A 221 -2.36 -22.04 -10.32
CA SER A 221 -0.99 -21.52 -10.49
C SER A 221 -0.18 -22.44 -11.40
N ILE A 222 0.19 -21.94 -12.58
CA ILE A 222 1.20 -22.57 -13.43
C ILE A 222 2.54 -21.89 -13.10
N LYS A 223 3.34 -22.50 -12.22
CA LYS A 223 4.62 -21.96 -11.73
C LYS A 223 5.74 -22.17 -12.77
N THR A 224 5.75 -21.38 -13.84
CA THR A 224 6.80 -21.42 -14.88
C THR A 224 7.48 -20.07 -15.06
N PHE A 225 8.71 -20.04 -15.58
CA PHE A 225 9.40 -18.81 -15.97
C PHE A 225 8.55 -17.92 -16.90
N ALA A 226 7.79 -18.54 -17.81
CA ALA A 226 6.87 -17.84 -18.69
C ALA A 226 5.76 -17.10 -17.91
N GLU A 227 5.27 -17.70 -16.81
CA GLU A 227 4.28 -17.06 -15.92
C GLU A 227 4.88 -15.87 -15.15
N ILE A 228 6.14 -15.97 -14.70
CA ILE A 228 6.83 -14.84 -14.03
C ILE A 228 6.97 -13.67 -15.00
N ASN A 229 7.49 -13.92 -16.21
CA ASN A 229 7.65 -12.90 -17.22
C ASN A 229 6.30 -12.28 -17.64
N ARG A 230 5.25 -13.11 -17.77
CA ARG A 230 3.89 -12.64 -18.04
C ARG A 230 3.34 -11.79 -16.90
N LEU A 231 3.56 -12.19 -15.64
CA LEU A 231 3.12 -11.41 -14.47
C LEU A 231 3.80 -10.05 -14.43
N ALA A 232 5.12 -10.00 -14.61
CA ALA A 232 5.88 -8.75 -14.68
C ALA A 232 5.37 -7.84 -15.82
N LYS A 233 5.07 -8.41 -16.99
CA LYS A 233 4.50 -7.69 -18.15
C LYS A 233 3.04 -7.29 -17.98
N SER A 234 2.32 -7.87 -17.03
CA SER A 234 0.89 -7.63 -16.88
C SER A 234 0.56 -6.24 -16.34
N PHE A 235 1.49 -5.59 -15.63
CA PHE A 235 1.27 -4.26 -15.07
C PHE A 235 1.50 -3.16 -16.10
N GLN A 236 0.76 -2.05 -16.02
CA GLN A 236 0.98 -0.90 -16.91
C GLN A 236 2.40 -0.33 -16.79
N ILE A 237 2.97 -0.36 -15.59
CA ILE A 237 4.35 0.09 -15.33
C ILE A 237 5.44 -0.71 -16.07
N SER A 238 5.10 -1.86 -16.69
CA SER A 238 6.05 -2.66 -17.47
C SER A 238 6.58 -1.96 -18.73
N ASP A 239 6.01 -0.80 -19.08
CA ASP A 239 6.55 0.07 -20.13
C ASP A 239 7.82 0.83 -19.67
N ARG A 240 8.00 0.98 -18.35
CA ARG A 240 9.16 1.64 -17.71
C ARG A 240 10.25 0.66 -17.29
N ILE A 241 9.87 -0.54 -16.84
CA ILE A 241 10.79 -1.60 -16.41
C ILE A 241 10.43 -2.94 -17.04
N LYS A 242 11.42 -3.67 -17.56
CA LYS A 242 11.22 -4.96 -18.22
C LYS A 242 12.08 -6.04 -17.60
N LEU A 243 11.44 -7.12 -17.17
CA LEU A 243 12.16 -8.32 -16.73
C LEU A 243 12.80 -8.99 -17.95
N GLU A 244 14.12 -9.13 -17.93
CA GLU A 244 14.86 -9.81 -18.99
C GLU A 244 15.33 -11.20 -18.60
N GLU A 245 15.71 -11.37 -17.34
CA GLU A 245 16.42 -12.56 -16.89
C GLU A 245 16.06 -12.90 -15.44
N ILE A 246 16.09 -14.19 -15.13
CA ILE A 246 15.85 -14.72 -13.79
C ILE A 246 16.96 -15.73 -13.50
N GLU A 247 17.56 -15.60 -12.32
CA GLU A 247 18.55 -16.54 -11.81
C GLU A 247 18.11 -17.06 -10.44
N ILE A 248 18.42 -18.32 -10.15
CA ILE A 248 18.24 -18.90 -8.82
C ILE A 248 19.62 -19.02 -8.19
N LEU A 249 19.79 -18.38 -7.04
CA LEU A 249 21.04 -18.31 -6.29
C LEU A 249 20.87 -19.01 -4.95
N ALA A 250 21.90 -19.73 -4.50
CA ALA A 250 21.88 -20.39 -3.19
C ALA A 250 21.89 -19.37 -2.04
N GLU A 251 22.49 -18.20 -2.26
CA GLU A 251 22.63 -17.13 -1.26
C GLU A 251 22.16 -15.79 -1.83
N THR A 252 21.72 -14.89 -0.95
CA THR A 252 21.27 -13.55 -1.31
C THR A 252 22.48 -12.67 -1.68
N PRO A 253 22.43 -11.93 -2.81
CA PRO A 253 23.51 -11.02 -3.18
C PRO A 253 23.69 -9.90 -2.15
N GLU A 254 24.91 -9.41 -1.98
CA GLU A 254 25.23 -8.30 -1.05
C GLU A 254 24.50 -6.99 -1.38
N HIS A 255 24.10 -6.80 -2.64
CA HIS A 255 23.39 -5.61 -3.11
C HIS A 255 22.05 -6.03 -3.73
N ASP A 256 20.96 -5.67 -3.08
CA ASP A 256 19.62 -5.67 -3.67
C ASP A 256 19.10 -4.24 -3.78
N TYR A 257 18.27 -4.00 -4.80
CA TYR A 257 17.69 -2.68 -5.05
C TYR A 257 16.19 -2.65 -4.76
N SER A 258 15.63 -3.78 -4.33
CA SER A 258 14.20 -3.97 -4.08
C SER A 258 13.91 -4.14 -2.60
N TYR A 259 12.89 -3.45 -2.10
CA TYR A 259 12.34 -3.64 -0.76
C TYR A 259 10.95 -4.29 -0.80
N ASP A 260 10.50 -4.85 0.32
CA ASP A 260 9.22 -5.57 0.39
C ASP A 260 8.06 -4.60 0.65
N PHE A 261 7.15 -4.49 -0.33
CA PHE A 261 5.91 -3.73 -0.16
C PHE A 261 4.95 -4.44 0.81
N ASN A 262 5.06 -5.75 0.94
CA ASN A 262 4.20 -6.61 1.73
C ASN A 262 4.92 -7.10 3.00
N TYR A 263 5.73 -6.25 3.63
CA TYR A 263 6.52 -6.58 4.82
C TYR A 263 5.68 -7.12 5.99
N PHE A 264 4.40 -6.73 6.04
CA PHE A 264 3.43 -7.16 7.04
C PHE A 264 2.87 -8.57 6.81
N ILE A 265 3.13 -9.19 5.66
CA ILE A 265 2.69 -10.56 5.37
C ILE A 265 3.73 -11.52 5.96
N GLU A 266 3.49 -11.92 7.20
CA GLU A 266 4.20 -12.98 7.90
C GLU A 266 3.57 -14.33 7.50
N ASP A 267 4.29 -15.14 6.74
CA ASP A 267 3.89 -16.52 6.42
C ASP A 267 5.02 -17.45 6.88
N GLU A 268 4.71 -18.56 7.54
CA GLU A 268 5.70 -19.58 7.96
C GLU A 268 6.56 -20.04 6.77
N ILE A 269 5.97 -20.06 5.57
CA ILE A 269 6.70 -20.34 4.34
C ILE A 269 7.70 -19.22 4.06
N ARG A 270 7.36 -17.94 4.29
CA ARG A 270 8.24 -16.76 4.09
C ARG A 270 9.47 -16.75 5.00
N LEU A 271 9.32 -17.17 6.25
CA LEU A 271 10.34 -17.07 7.31
C LEU A 271 11.44 -18.13 7.28
N ASN A 272 11.41 -19.08 6.33
CA ASN A 272 12.41 -20.14 6.26
C ASN A 272 13.78 -19.58 5.78
N SER A 273 14.80 -19.66 6.65
CA SER A 273 16.17 -19.17 6.39
C SER A 273 16.96 -20.01 5.37
N LEU A 274 16.39 -21.08 4.83
CA LEU A 274 17.02 -22.00 3.87
C LEU A 274 16.61 -21.73 2.41
N LYS A 275 16.01 -20.58 2.11
CA LYS A 275 15.51 -20.29 0.77
C LYS A 275 16.61 -19.89 -0.20
N GLU A 276 16.55 -20.47 -1.38
CA GLU A 276 17.22 -19.94 -2.55
C GLU A 276 16.66 -18.56 -2.90
N THR A 277 17.52 -17.68 -3.37
CA THR A 277 17.16 -16.35 -3.84
C THR A 277 16.79 -16.42 -5.33
N MET A 278 15.59 -15.96 -5.67
CA MET A 278 15.20 -15.72 -7.07
C MET A 278 15.57 -14.29 -7.44
N LEU A 279 16.68 -14.13 -8.15
CA LEU A 279 17.17 -12.85 -8.63
C LEU A 279 16.49 -12.50 -9.95
N LEU A 280 15.71 -11.42 -9.94
CA LEU A 280 14.96 -10.89 -11.08
C LEU A 280 15.73 -9.70 -11.66
N LYS A 281 16.27 -9.84 -12.88
CA LYS A 281 17.09 -8.82 -13.53
C LYS A 281 16.27 -8.02 -14.54
N PHE A 282 16.15 -6.72 -14.28
CA PHE A 282 15.35 -5.79 -15.07
C PHE A 282 16.21 -4.83 -15.88
N VAL A 283 15.68 -4.35 -17.00
CA VAL A 283 16.18 -3.17 -17.70
C VAL A 283 15.15 -2.05 -17.59
N GLY A 284 15.61 -0.83 -17.32
CA GLY A 284 14.78 0.36 -17.22
C GLY A 284 14.91 1.23 -18.47
N SER A 285 13.81 1.78 -18.97
CA SER A 285 13.83 2.79 -20.05
C SER A 285 14.09 4.21 -19.53
N GLN A 286 13.78 4.47 -18.24
CA GLN A 286 14.00 5.73 -17.54
C GLN A 286 14.48 5.46 -16.11
N LEU A 287 15.55 6.14 -15.68
CA LEU A 287 16.14 6.05 -14.35
C LEU A 287 15.77 7.29 -13.53
N ASP A 288 14.48 7.46 -13.23
CA ASP A 288 13.99 8.54 -12.38
C ASP A 288 13.92 8.14 -10.90
N TYR A 289 13.36 9.02 -10.06
CA TYR A 289 13.26 8.85 -8.61
C TYR A 289 12.33 7.69 -8.18
N LEU A 290 11.54 7.10 -9.08
CA LEU A 290 10.62 5.98 -8.83
C LEU A 290 11.18 4.63 -9.31
N LYS A 291 12.35 4.58 -9.96
CA LYS A 291 12.85 3.35 -10.57
C LYS A 291 12.92 2.16 -9.59
N TYR A 292 13.42 2.37 -8.38
CA TYR A 292 13.54 1.34 -7.35
C TYR A 292 12.19 1.01 -6.72
N ASP A 293 11.30 2.00 -6.66
CA ASP A 293 9.93 1.83 -6.17
C ASP A 293 9.12 0.91 -7.09
N LEU A 294 9.18 1.15 -8.40
CA LEU A 294 8.52 0.32 -9.41
C LEU A 294 9.09 -1.11 -9.44
N LEU A 295 10.42 -1.23 -9.35
CA LEU A 295 11.10 -2.51 -9.24
C LEU A 295 10.58 -3.30 -8.03
N SER A 296 10.59 -2.65 -6.86
CA SER A 296 10.14 -3.22 -5.58
C SER A 296 8.69 -3.66 -5.61
N PHE A 297 7.80 -2.87 -6.22
CA PHE A 297 6.40 -3.23 -6.41
C PHE A 297 6.24 -4.52 -7.25
N VAL A 298 6.92 -4.63 -8.40
CA VAL A 298 6.83 -5.83 -9.26
C VAL A 298 7.40 -7.05 -8.55
N VAL A 299 8.54 -6.90 -7.88
CA VAL A 299 9.18 -7.97 -7.12
C VAL A 299 8.27 -8.47 -5.99
N SER A 300 7.63 -7.54 -5.27
CA SER A 300 6.68 -7.86 -4.19
C SER A 300 5.43 -8.59 -4.71
N GLU A 301 4.93 -8.19 -5.89
CA GLU A 301 3.86 -8.93 -6.57
C GLU A 301 4.29 -10.35 -6.94
N ILE A 302 5.50 -10.54 -7.47
CA ILE A 302 6.04 -11.87 -7.81
C ILE A 302 6.24 -12.72 -6.56
N GLN A 303 6.76 -12.15 -5.47
CA GLN A 303 7.01 -12.84 -4.19
C GLN A 303 5.75 -13.52 -3.65
N MET A 304 4.56 -12.95 -3.86
CA MET A 304 3.28 -13.57 -3.46
C MET A 304 2.91 -14.84 -4.25
N TYR A 305 3.43 -15.03 -5.46
CA TYR A 305 3.17 -16.24 -6.27
C TYR A 305 4.25 -17.31 -6.09
N PHE A 306 5.43 -16.91 -5.62
CA PHE A 306 6.61 -17.77 -5.45
C PHE A 306 7.13 -17.70 -4.01
N PRO A 307 6.31 -18.06 -3.00
CA PRO A 307 6.71 -17.98 -1.60
C PRO A 307 7.88 -18.92 -1.26
N GLU A 308 8.15 -19.94 -2.07
CA GLU A 308 9.31 -20.84 -1.90
C GLU A 308 10.68 -20.16 -2.09
N TYR A 309 10.74 -19.01 -2.76
CA TYR A 309 11.96 -18.25 -2.99
C TYR A 309 11.98 -16.95 -2.21
N LEU A 310 13.18 -16.42 -1.97
CA LEU A 310 13.36 -15.01 -1.64
C LEU A 310 13.52 -14.23 -2.96
N CYS A 311 12.50 -13.49 -3.38
CA CYS A 311 12.55 -12.73 -4.62
C CYS A 311 13.30 -11.40 -4.40
N LYS A 312 14.30 -11.14 -5.23
CA LYS A 312 15.11 -9.90 -5.20
C LYS A 312 15.21 -9.30 -6.58
N GLY A 313 15.05 -7.99 -6.69
CA GLY A 313 15.14 -7.25 -7.94
C GLY A 313 16.46 -6.51 -8.08
N VAL A 314 17.05 -6.60 -9.27
CA VAL A 314 18.19 -5.76 -9.66
C VAL A 314 18.01 -5.18 -11.06
N PHE A 315 18.66 -4.05 -11.35
CA PHE A 315 18.82 -3.57 -12.71
C PHE A 315 20.08 -4.20 -13.34
N LYS A 316 19.99 -4.61 -14.61
CA LYS A 316 21.18 -4.97 -15.38
C LYS A 316 22.03 -3.72 -15.61
N GLU A 317 23.33 -3.86 -15.39
CA GLU A 317 24.34 -2.87 -15.74
C GLU A 317 24.49 -2.70 -17.26
#